data_AF-A0A1B6P8A9-F1
#
_entry.id   AF-A0A1B6P8A9-F1
#
_cell.length_a   1.000
_cell.length_b   1.000
_cell.length_c   1.000
_cell.angle_alpha   90.00
_cell.angle_beta   90.00
_cell.angle_gamma   90.00
#
_symmetry.space_group_name_H-M   'P 1'
#
loop_
_entity.id
_entity.type
_entity.pdbx_description
1 polymer ?
#
loop_
_entity_poly.entity_id
_entity_poly.type
_entity_poly.pdbx_seq_one_letter_code
_entity_poly.pdbx_strand_id
1 'polypeptide(L)'
;MDAGGGLGDDAALEALRDVLAALSATAPRLVFKKTLNRADVDPNQARLLIPCRKRGVITDADALAAFLTAEEKDIGMQVPAYDRHGRRFDMRLWMVGSNSCYRLFGPQWSRFLADNQLEEAMAVAKEMGRKPEVEFWAFRSAELERHVEAGQHPDGALGMAILIRN
;
A
#
# COMPACT_ATOMS: atom_id res chain seq x y z
N MET A 1 21.77 10.98 -5.08
CA MET A 1 21.79 9.51 -5.30
C MET A 1 20.34 9.07 -5.28
N ASP A 2 19.69 9.17 -6.44
CA ASP A 2 18.27 8.85 -6.60
C ASP A 2 18.11 7.35 -6.87
N ALA A 3 17.77 6.62 -5.82
CA ALA A 3 17.23 5.26 -5.92
C ALA A 3 15.76 5.30 -5.48
N GLY A 4 14.97 6.11 -6.18
CA GLY A 4 13.51 6.09 -6.13
C GLY A 4 13.01 5.82 -7.52
N GLY A 5 13.02 4.54 -7.95
CA GLY A 5 12.37 4.17 -9.21
C GLY A 5 10.92 4.60 -9.13
N GLY A 6 10.46 5.45 -10.04
CA GLY A 6 9.07 5.90 -10.07
C GLY A 6 8.11 4.75 -10.36
N LEU A 7 6.81 5.05 -10.32
CA LEU A 7 5.76 4.20 -10.87
C LEU A 7 6.00 4.10 -12.40
N GLY A 8 6.89 3.18 -12.81
CA GLY A 8 7.49 3.15 -14.16
C GLY A 8 6.48 3.12 -15.30
N ASP A 9 6.95 3.37 -16.52
CA ASP A 9 6.14 3.71 -17.72
C ASP A 9 5.27 2.58 -18.32
N ASP A 10 4.95 1.55 -17.54
CA ASP A 10 4.04 0.47 -17.92
C ASP A 10 2.66 0.99 -18.35
N ALA A 11 2.25 0.71 -19.59
CA ALA A 11 0.94 1.11 -20.13
C ALA A 11 -0.22 0.56 -19.29
N ALA A 12 0.00 -0.55 -18.59
CA ALA A 12 -0.97 -1.10 -17.65
C ALA A 12 -1.30 -0.21 -16.44
N LEU A 13 -0.50 0.84 -16.18
CA LEU A 13 -0.63 1.75 -15.05
C LEU A 13 -1.13 3.14 -15.46
N GLU A 14 -1.50 3.36 -16.73
CA GLU A 14 -1.96 4.66 -17.25
C GLU A 14 -3.11 5.23 -16.41
N ALA A 15 -4.17 4.45 -16.18
CA ALA A 15 -5.32 4.89 -15.38
C ALA A 15 -4.94 5.27 -13.94
N LEU A 16 -3.99 4.55 -13.33
CA LEU A 16 -3.47 4.92 -12.01
C LEU A 16 -2.69 6.23 -12.07
N ARG A 17 -1.86 6.44 -13.11
CA ARG A 17 -1.12 7.71 -13.26
C ARG A 17 -2.06 8.90 -13.46
N ASP A 18 -3.13 8.74 -14.24
CA ASP A 18 -4.14 9.79 -14.42
C ASP A 18 -4.79 10.19 -13.10
N VAL A 19 -5.16 9.20 -12.27
CA VAL A 19 -5.71 9.47 -10.94
C VAL A 19 -4.70 10.17 -10.03
N LEU A 20 -3.44 9.73 -10.03
CA LEU A 20 -2.38 10.36 -9.22
C LEU A 20 -2.09 11.80 -9.68
N ALA A 21 -2.12 12.05 -10.98
CA ALA A 21 -1.97 13.39 -11.55
C ALA A 21 -3.15 14.28 -11.18
N ALA A 22 -4.39 13.78 -11.25
CA ALA A 22 -5.59 14.51 -10.87
C ALA A 22 -5.59 14.89 -9.37
N LEU A 23 -4.97 14.05 -8.53
CA LEU A 23 -4.78 14.31 -7.10
C LEU A 23 -3.60 15.26 -6.81
N SER A 24 -2.87 15.73 -7.82
CA SER A 24 -1.61 16.45 -7.64
C SER A 24 -0.66 15.71 -6.69
N ALA A 25 -0.61 14.38 -6.80
CA ALA A 25 0.14 13.54 -5.89
C ALA A 25 1.65 13.82 -6.01
N THR A 26 2.35 13.85 -4.88
CA THR A 26 3.82 13.76 -4.87
C THR A 26 4.26 12.49 -5.61
N ALA A 27 5.45 12.50 -6.20
CA ALA A 27 6.03 11.31 -6.81
C ALA A 27 5.92 10.08 -5.88
N PRO A 28 5.15 9.03 -6.27
CA PRO A 28 4.98 7.86 -5.43
C PRO A 28 6.30 7.15 -5.17
N ARG A 29 6.50 6.69 -3.93
CA ARG A 29 7.71 5.98 -3.52
C ARG A 29 7.37 4.58 -3.04
N LEU A 30 8.09 3.58 -3.54
CA LEU A 30 7.97 2.21 -3.06
C LEU A 30 8.38 2.17 -1.59
N VAL A 31 7.43 1.81 -0.72
CA VAL A 31 7.64 1.73 0.73
C VAL A 31 7.57 0.30 1.24
N PHE A 32 7.04 -0.64 0.47
CA PHE A 32 7.00 -2.04 0.88
C PHE A 32 6.86 -2.97 -0.30
N LYS A 33 7.59 -4.09 -0.27
CA LYS A 33 7.43 -5.18 -1.22
C LYS A 33 7.37 -6.51 -0.50
N LYS A 34 6.43 -7.37 -0.91
CA LYS A 34 6.29 -8.71 -0.31
C LYS A 34 5.76 -9.72 -1.30
N THR A 35 6.34 -10.91 -1.29
CA THR A 35 5.74 -12.10 -1.87
C THR A 35 4.50 -12.51 -1.07
N LEU A 36 3.35 -12.56 -1.74
CA LEU A 36 2.08 -12.90 -1.12
C LEU A 36 2.01 -14.39 -0.78
N ASN A 37 1.33 -14.69 0.33
CA ASN A 37 0.95 -16.05 0.69
C ASN A 37 -0.58 -16.14 0.86
N ARG A 38 -1.08 -17.37 1.06
CA ARG A 38 -2.52 -17.64 1.16
C ARG A 38 -3.24 -16.83 2.25
N ALA A 39 -2.58 -16.57 3.38
CA ALA A 39 -3.19 -15.82 4.48
C ALA A 39 -3.33 -14.32 4.16
N ASP A 40 -2.47 -13.79 3.28
CA ASP A 40 -2.54 -12.39 2.86
C ASP A 40 -3.73 -12.09 1.95
N VAL A 41 -4.22 -13.13 1.25
CA VAL A 41 -5.31 -13.05 0.27
C VAL A 41 -6.58 -13.74 0.77
N ASP A 42 -6.59 -14.19 2.03
CA ASP A 42 -7.76 -14.82 2.63
C ASP A 42 -8.82 -13.74 2.94
N PRO A 43 -9.99 -13.77 2.28
CA PRO A 43 -11.03 -12.77 2.49
C PRO A 43 -11.56 -12.75 3.94
N ASN A 44 -11.35 -13.83 4.70
CA ASN A 44 -11.74 -13.91 6.11
C ASN A 44 -10.70 -13.29 7.06
N GLN A 45 -9.47 -13.04 6.58
CA GLN A 45 -8.41 -12.42 7.38
C GLN A 45 -8.29 -10.91 7.14
N ALA A 46 -8.94 -10.39 6.09
CA ALA A 46 -9.19 -8.98 5.78
C ALA A 46 -8.02 -8.01 6.03
N ARG A 47 -6.77 -8.47 5.83
CA ARG A 47 -5.58 -7.68 6.18
C ARG A 47 -4.32 -8.10 5.44
N LEU A 48 -3.44 -7.13 5.20
CA LEU A 48 -2.03 -7.36 4.92
C LEU A 48 -1.17 -6.86 6.09
N LEU A 49 -0.18 -7.67 6.46
CA LEU A 49 0.84 -7.27 7.44
C LEU A 49 2.11 -6.78 6.73
N ILE A 50 2.56 -5.60 7.11
CA ILE A 50 3.79 -4.92 6.71
C ILE A 50 4.74 -5.00 7.91
N PRO A 51 5.66 -5.97 7.96
CA PRO A 51 6.51 -6.18 9.12
C PRO A 51 7.52 -5.04 9.28
N CYS A 52 7.68 -4.52 10.51
CA CYS A 52 8.65 -3.46 10.81
C CYS A 52 10.02 -3.94 11.26
N ARG A 53 10.24 -5.26 11.26
CA ARG A 53 11.53 -5.85 11.55
C ARG A 53 11.77 -7.08 10.69
N LYS A 54 12.98 -7.19 10.16
CA LYS A 54 13.67 -8.44 9.84
C LYS A 54 15.00 -8.37 10.56
N ARG A 55 15.18 -9.21 11.60
CA ARG A 55 16.46 -9.65 12.17
C ARG A 55 17.66 -8.68 11.98
N GLY A 56 17.59 -7.47 12.54
CA GLY A 56 18.73 -6.54 12.59
C GLY A 56 19.14 -5.85 11.29
N VAL A 57 18.30 -5.87 10.25
CA VAL A 57 18.50 -5.13 8.99
C VAL A 57 17.42 -4.04 8.89
N ILE A 58 17.80 -2.81 8.52
CA ILE A 58 16.87 -1.71 8.17
C ILE A 58 15.88 -2.28 7.15
N THR A 59 14.58 -2.25 7.47
CA THR A 59 13.54 -2.92 6.67
C THR A 59 12.67 -1.93 5.92
N ASP A 60 11.96 -2.41 4.90
CA ASP A 60 10.95 -1.66 4.15
C ASP A 60 9.97 -0.87 5.04
N ALA A 61 9.65 -1.33 6.25
CA ALA A 61 8.83 -0.52 7.15
C ALA A 61 9.48 0.77 7.65
N ASP A 62 10.80 0.89 7.58
CA ASP A 62 11.50 2.16 7.80
C ASP A 62 11.14 3.14 6.68
N ALA A 63 10.92 2.65 5.45
CA ALA A 63 10.46 3.50 4.35
C ALA A 63 9.00 3.95 4.55
N LEU A 64 8.10 3.06 4.97
CA LEU A 64 6.72 3.45 5.31
C LEU A 64 6.70 4.38 6.53
N ALA A 65 7.39 4.03 7.62
CA ALA A 65 7.44 4.84 8.83
C ALA A 65 8.12 6.19 8.60
N ALA A 66 9.09 6.31 7.69
CA ALA A 66 9.67 7.59 7.29
C ALA A 66 8.68 8.45 6.49
N PHE A 67 7.67 7.84 5.86
CA PHE A 67 6.59 8.58 5.22
C PHE A 67 5.60 9.15 6.21
N LEU A 68 5.36 8.49 7.35
CA LEU A 68 4.35 8.88 8.34
C LEU A 68 4.81 10.01 9.27
N THR A 69 3.90 10.92 9.64
CA THR A 69 4.10 11.88 10.72
C THR A 69 4.18 11.18 12.08
N ALA A 70 4.55 11.90 13.15
CA ALA A 70 4.60 11.33 14.49
C ALA A 70 3.20 10.90 14.95
N GLU A 71 2.19 11.71 14.66
CA GLU A 71 0.79 11.47 15.02
C GLU A 71 0.21 10.30 14.22
N GLU A 72 0.47 10.23 12.90
CA GLU A 72 0.02 9.12 12.03
C GLU A 72 0.56 7.74 12.47
N LYS A 73 1.65 7.70 13.24
CA LYS A 73 2.19 6.46 13.81
C LYS A 73 1.43 6.01 15.05
N ASP A 74 0.87 6.96 15.80
CA ASP A 74 0.25 6.73 17.10
C ASP A 74 -1.25 6.43 16.97
N ILE A 75 -1.92 7.11 16.04
CA ILE A 75 -3.35 6.96 15.79
C ILE A 75 -3.54 6.22 14.47
N GLY A 76 -4.45 5.25 14.45
CA GLY A 76 -4.86 4.59 13.23
C GLY A 76 -5.41 5.58 12.25
N MET A 77 -5.01 5.46 10.99
CA MET A 77 -5.46 6.37 9.95
C MET A 77 -6.22 5.63 8.86
N GLN A 78 -7.26 6.28 8.36
CA GLN A 78 -7.81 5.90 7.07
C GLN A 78 -6.83 6.32 5.97
N VAL A 79 -6.64 5.43 5.00
CA VAL A 79 -5.72 5.63 3.88
C VAL A 79 -6.42 5.22 2.60
N PRO A 80 -6.65 6.15 1.67
CA PRO A 80 -7.10 5.78 0.33
C PRO A 80 -6.02 5.01 -0.39
N ALA A 81 -6.37 3.80 -0.81
CA ALA A 81 -5.56 2.94 -1.64
C ALA A 81 -6.07 2.94 -3.09
N TYR A 82 -5.18 2.87 -4.06
CA TYR A 82 -5.51 2.81 -5.48
C TYR A 82 -4.86 1.58 -6.11
N ASP A 83 -5.59 0.85 -6.95
CA ASP A 83 -5.03 -0.26 -7.71
C ASP A 83 -4.46 0.19 -9.07
N ARG A 84 -3.96 -0.77 -9.87
CA ARG A 84 -3.41 -0.50 -11.21
C ARG A 84 -4.40 0.16 -12.18
N HIS A 85 -5.70 0.03 -11.94
CA HIS A 85 -6.77 0.60 -12.75
C HIS A 85 -7.25 1.95 -12.22
N GLY A 86 -6.59 2.52 -11.20
CA GLY A 86 -6.98 3.77 -10.56
C GLY A 86 -8.22 3.65 -9.68
N ARG A 87 -8.73 2.44 -9.41
CA ARG A 87 -9.90 2.26 -8.54
C ARG A 87 -9.50 2.55 -7.10
N ARG A 88 -10.31 3.37 -6.42
CA ARG A 88 -10.10 3.73 -5.02
C ARG A 88 -10.70 2.69 -4.07
N PHE A 89 -9.96 2.40 -3.01
CA PHE A 89 -10.35 1.56 -1.90
C PHE A 89 -10.00 2.24 -0.58
N ASP A 90 -10.98 2.51 0.28
CA ASP A 90 -10.71 3.12 1.58
C ASP A 90 -10.25 2.05 2.58
N MET A 91 -8.98 2.12 2.95
CA MET A 91 -8.32 1.21 3.88
C MET A 91 -8.04 1.92 5.22
N ARG A 92 -7.57 1.15 6.20
CA ARG A 92 -7.02 1.62 7.46
C ARG A 92 -5.59 1.12 7.59
N LEU A 93 -4.71 1.98 8.08
CA LEU A 93 -3.35 1.67 8.46
C LEU A 93 -3.21 1.81 9.97
N TRP A 94 -2.72 0.77 10.64
CA TRP A 94 -2.54 0.76 12.09
C TRP A 94 -1.26 0.01 12.50
N MET A 95 -0.48 0.57 13.43
CA MET A 95 0.69 -0.07 14.01
C MET A 95 0.30 -1.11 15.07
N VAL A 96 0.46 -2.40 14.79
CA VAL A 96 0.21 -3.46 15.78
C VAL A 96 1.46 -3.67 16.64
N GLY A 97 1.45 -3.10 17.85
CA GLY A 97 2.60 -3.08 18.76
C GLY A 97 3.15 -4.46 19.13
N SER A 98 2.29 -5.46 19.36
CA SER A 98 2.70 -6.81 19.78
C SER A 98 3.64 -7.51 18.78
N ASN A 99 3.50 -7.20 17.49
CA ASN A 99 4.23 -7.85 16.42
C ASN A 99 5.12 -6.88 15.64
N SER A 100 5.19 -5.61 16.06
CA SER A 100 5.90 -4.53 15.37
C SER A 100 5.61 -4.56 13.86
N CYS A 101 4.34 -4.53 13.46
CA CYS A 101 3.94 -4.53 12.05
C CYS A 101 2.82 -3.54 11.78
N TYR A 102 2.91 -2.78 10.69
CA TYR A 102 1.76 -2.04 10.21
C TYR A 102 0.78 -3.02 9.60
N ARG A 103 -0.49 -2.80 9.86
CA ARG A 103 -1.59 -3.55 9.29
C ARG A 103 -2.33 -2.63 8.33
N LEU A 104 -2.40 -3.03 7.07
CA LEU A 104 -3.35 -2.47 6.12
C LEU A 104 -4.60 -3.37 6.12
N PHE A 105 -5.75 -2.83 6.47
CA PHE A 105 -6.98 -3.60 6.65
C PHE A 105 -8.21 -2.71 6.44
N GLY A 106 -9.40 -3.29 6.39
CA GLY A 106 -10.64 -2.54 6.31
C GLY A 106 -11.71 -3.26 5.51
N PRO A 107 -12.94 -2.73 5.49
CA PRO A 107 -14.06 -3.37 4.79
C PRO A 107 -13.83 -3.49 3.28
N GLN A 108 -13.02 -2.61 2.69
CA GLN A 108 -12.72 -2.64 1.26
C GLN A 108 -11.55 -3.56 0.88
N TRP A 109 -10.88 -4.21 1.84
CA TRP A 109 -9.80 -5.16 1.53
C TRP A 109 -10.31 -6.34 0.69
N SER A 110 -11.41 -6.98 1.09
CA SER A 110 -11.95 -8.11 0.34
C SER A 110 -12.44 -7.70 -1.05
N ARG A 111 -12.96 -6.46 -1.17
CA ARG A 111 -13.29 -5.89 -2.49
C ARG A 111 -12.04 -5.70 -3.34
N PHE A 112 -10.95 -5.15 -2.78
CA PHE A 112 -9.68 -5.01 -3.47
C PHE A 112 -9.17 -6.36 -4.00
N LEU A 113 -9.22 -7.41 -3.17
CA LEU A 113 -8.82 -8.77 -3.57
C LEU A 113 -9.64 -9.29 -4.76
N ALA A 114 -10.96 -9.15 -4.69
CA ALA A 114 -11.89 -9.62 -5.73
C ALA A 114 -11.74 -8.82 -7.02
N ASP A 115 -11.74 -7.49 -6.92
CA ASP A 115 -11.63 -6.57 -8.06
C ASP A 115 -10.30 -6.74 -8.80
N ASN A 116 -9.24 -7.19 -8.12
CA ASN A 116 -7.92 -7.48 -8.70
C ASN A 116 -7.67 -8.98 -8.96
N GLN A 117 -8.69 -9.83 -8.86
CA GLN A 117 -8.65 -11.28 -9.16
C GLN A 117 -7.48 -11.99 -8.49
N LEU A 118 -7.22 -11.64 -7.23
CA LEU A 118 -5.97 -12.05 -6.57
C LEU A 118 -5.96 -13.53 -6.21
N GLU A 119 -7.13 -14.13 -5.98
CA GLU A 119 -7.25 -15.58 -5.75
C GLU A 119 -6.91 -16.37 -7.02
N GLU A 120 -7.44 -15.97 -8.17
CA GLU A 120 -7.14 -16.55 -9.47
C GLU A 120 -5.65 -16.36 -9.83
N ALA A 121 -5.11 -15.16 -9.61
CA ALA A 121 -3.70 -14.87 -9.84
C ALA A 121 -2.79 -15.76 -8.97
N MET A 122 -3.15 -16.01 -7.71
CA MET A 122 -2.43 -16.92 -6.83
C MET A 122 -2.50 -18.37 -7.30
N ALA A 123 -3.65 -18.83 -7.80
CA ALA A 123 -3.82 -20.17 -8.36
C ALA A 123 -2.95 -20.37 -9.62
N VAL A 124 -3.02 -19.44 -10.57
CA VAL A 124 -2.22 -19.45 -11.81
C VAL A 124 -0.73 -19.38 -11.52
N ALA A 125 -0.31 -18.51 -10.60
CA ALA A 125 1.10 -18.42 -10.21
C ALA A 125 1.59 -19.72 -9.58
N LYS A 126 0.77 -20.38 -8.74
CA LYS A 126 1.11 -21.67 -8.14
C LYS A 126 1.31 -22.76 -9.21
N GLU A 127 0.43 -22.83 -10.21
CA GLU A 127 0.57 -23.78 -11.33
C GLU A 127 1.85 -23.54 -12.13
N MET A 128 2.26 -22.28 -12.29
CA MET A 128 3.51 -21.89 -12.96
C MET A 128 4.75 -21.94 -12.06
N GLY A 129 4.63 -22.37 -10.79
CA GLY A 129 5.73 -22.37 -9.83
C GLY A 129 6.23 -20.97 -9.43
N ARG A 130 5.41 -19.93 -9.64
CA ARG A 130 5.65 -18.53 -9.27
C ARG A 130 4.91 -18.15 -7.99
N LYS A 131 5.23 -16.98 -7.46
CA LYS A 131 4.52 -16.38 -6.33
C LYS A 131 4.28 -14.91 -6.62
N PRO A 132 3.02 -14.44 -6.62
CA PRO A 132 2.72 -13.03 -6.81
C PRO A 132 3.37 -12.19 -5.73
N GLU A 133 3.77 -10.99 -6.10
CA GLU A 133 4.30 -9.98 -5.20
C GLU A 133 3.34 -8.81 -5.12
N VAL A 134 3.26 -8.20 -3.95
CA VAL A 134 2.58 -6.92 -3.75
C VAL A 134 3.62 -5.84 -3.49
N GLU A 135 3.42 -4.70 -4.14
CA GLU A 135 4.20 -3.48 -3.96
C GLU A 135 3.28 -2.36 -3.43
N PHE A 136 3.69 -1.71 -2.35
CA PHE A 136 3.01 -0.54 -1.82
C PHE A 136 3.82 0.71 -2.13
N TRP A 137 3.16 1.67 -2.74
CA TRP A 137 3.72 2.92 -3.17
C TRP A 137 3.03 4.05 -2.42
N ALA A 138 3.73 4.71 -1.51
CA ALA A 138 3.18 5.81 -0.73
C ALA A 138 3.33 7.14 -1.49
N PHE A 139 2.33 8.00 -1.35
CA PHE A 139 2.36 9.38 -1.84
C PHE A 139 1.61 10.32 -0.89
N ARG A 140 1.81 11.62 -1.08
CA ARG A 140 1.10 12.68 -0.39
C ARG A 140 0.29 13.49 -1.39
N SER A 141 -0.84 14.03 -0.95
CA SER A 141 -1.65 14.93 -1.76
C SER A 141 -2.45 15.87 -0.87
N ALA A 142 -2.46 17.16 -1.23
CA ALA A 142 -3.29 18.17 -0.57
C ALA A 142 -4.78 18.05 -0.93
N GLU A 143 -5.10 17.36 -2.03
CA GLU A 143 -6.47 17.11 -2.53
C GLU A 143 -7.15 15.94 -1.80
N LEU A 144 -6.38 15.12 -1.08
CA LEU A 144 -6.94 14.06 -0.24
C LEU A 144 -7.53 14.65 1.04
N GLU A 145 -8.71 14.14 1.41
CA GLU A 145 -9.37 14.50 2.65
C GLU A 145 -8.45 14.26 3.86
N ARG A 146 -8.37 15.28 4.70
CA ARG A 146 -7.57 15.23 5.92
C ARG A 146 -8.36 14.50 6.99
N HIS A 147 -7.76 13.48 7.59
CA HIS A 147 -8.28 12.97 8.85
C HIS A 147 -7.83 13.91 9.96
N VAL A 148 -8.80 14.60 10.56
CA VAL A 148 -8.66 15.71 11.54
C VAL A 148 -7.78 15.32 12.74
N GLU A 149 -7.62 14.02 12.98
CA GLU A 149 -6.89 13.49 14.12
C GLU A 149 -5.36 13.43 13.88
N ALA A 150 -4.89 13.42 12.63
CA ALA A 150 -3.48 13.25 12.28
C ALA A 150 -2.75 14.60 12.04
N GLY A 151 -1.52 14.71 12.54
CA GLY A 151 -0.66 15.88 12.35
C GLY A 151 -0.45 16.27 10.89
N GLN A 152 -0.21 17.55 10.62
CA GLN A 152 -0.17 18.10 9.26
C GLN A 152 1.19 17.83 8.59
N HIS A 153 1.21 16.95 7.59
CA HIS A 153 2.33 16.87 6.64
C HIS A 153 2.25 18.02 5.63
N PRO A 154 3.36 18.69 5.27
CA PRO A 154 3.35 19.83 4.34
C PRO A 154 2.72 19.49 2.98
N ASP A 155 2.96 18.28 2.48
CA ASP A 155 2.45 17.80 1.20
C ASP A 155 1.02 17.19 1.24
N GLY A 156 0.33 17.28 2.39
CA GLY A 156 -1.05 16.80 2.55
C GLY A 156 -1.19 15.37 3.08
N ALA A 157 -2.38 14.78 2.90
CA ALA A 157 -2.72 13.48 3.48
C ALA A 157 -2.04 12.32 2.74
N LEU A 158 -1.86 11.19 3.42
CA LEU A 158 -1.26 9.98 2.86
C LEU A 158 -2.23 9.29 1.90
N GLY A 159 -1.74 8.88 0.74
CA GLY A 159 -2.38 7.89 -0.12
C GLY A 159 -1.42 6.73 -0.41
N MET A 160 -1.98 5.61 -0.88
CA MET A 160 -1.20 4.45 -1.32
C MET A 160 -1.65 3.97 -2.70
N ALA A 161 -0.70 3.56 -3.53
CA ALA A 161 -0.98 2.69 -4.66
C ALA A 161 -0.52 1.27 -4.32
N ILE A 162 -1.35 0.28 -4.64
CA ILE A 162 -1.10 -1.13 -4.38
C ILE A 162 -1.05 -1.87 -5.71
N LEU A 163 0.12 -2.42 -6.03
CA LEU A 163 0.36 -3.11 -7.29
C LEU A 163 0.62 -4.59 -7.03
N ILE A 164 -0.05 -5.45 -7.80
CA ILE A 164 0.21 -6.89 -7.83
C ILE A 164 1.10 -7.19 -9.04
N ARG A 165 2.22 -7.88 -8.79
CA ARG A 165 3.20 -8.32 -9.79
C ARG A 165 3.19 -9.85 -9.85
N ASN A 166 3.22 -10.42 -11.06
CA ASN A 166 3.13 -11.87 -11.31
C ASN A 166 4.40 -12.44 -11.94
#